data_AF-A0A7C1TWH4-F1
#
_entry.id   AF-A0A7C1TWH4-F1
#
_cell.length_a   1.000
_cell.length_b   1.000
_cell.length_c   1.000
_cell.angle_alpha   90.00
_cell.angle_beta   90.00
_cell.angle_gamma   90.00
#
_symmetry.space_group_name_H-M   'P 1'
#
loop_
_entity.id
_entity.type
_entity.pdbx_description
1 polymer ?
#
loop_
_entity_poly.entity_id
_entity_poly.type
_entity_poly.pdbx_seq_one_letter_code
_entity_poly.pdbx_strand_id
1 'polypeptide(L)'
;MTNLIPQTEAQQNCYILSGNFVPNDLLSMFERKFSCSLEPDEKFRIIYYDTFDWRLYRKDEALVLHQYGQKQKLSLEKLSSARVKDIVPLPRAGGKSLNLEKIPSNMRESIASTIEMRALLPV
;
A
#
# COMPACT_ATOMS: atom_id res chain seq x y z
N MET A 1 8.23 -24.89 -25.65
CA MET A 1 8.96 -23.79 -26.29
C MET A 1 8.08 -22.55 -26.21
N THR A 2 8.42 -21.61 -25.33
CA THR A 2 7.65 -20.37 -25.14
C THR A 2 8.18 -19.34 -26.12
N ASN A 3 7.36 -18.94 -27.09
CA ASN A 3 7.69 -17.89 -28.05
C ASN A 3 7.70 -16.54 -27.31
N LEU A 4 8.89 -16.06 -26.94
CA LEU A 4 9.07 -14.76 -26.32
C LEU A 4 9.15 -13.70 -27.42
N ILE A 5 8.11 -12.87 -27.52
CA ILE A 5 8.08 -11.69 -28.39
C ILE A 5 9.05 -10.65 -27.80
N PRO A 6 9.96 -10.06 -28.60
CA PRO A 6 10.85 -9.00 -28.13
C PRO A 6 10.06 -7.80 -27.64
N GLN A 7 10.34 -7.34 -26.42
CA GLN A 7 9.69 -6.19 -25.80
C GLN A 7 10.59 -4.95 -25.84
N THR A 8 9.98 -3.78 -26.03
CA THR A 8 10.68 -2.47 -26.01
C THR A 8 11.10 -2.10 -24.59
N GLU A 9 12.06 -1.17 -24.40
CA GLU A 9 12.54 -0.74 -23.06
C GLU A 9 11.41 -0.30 -22.11
N ALA A 10 10.37 0.34 -22.63
CA ALA A 10 9.19 0.72 -21.84
C ALA A 10 8.33 -0.48 -21.39
N GLN A 11 8.40 -1.60 -22.12
CA GLN A 11 7.69 -2.85 -21.81
C GLN A 11 8.52 -3.78 -20.91
N GLN A 12 9.82 -3.56 -20.74
CA GLN A 12 10.75 -4.46 -20.01
C GLN A 12 10.37 -4.75 -18.54
N ASN A 13 9.44 -3.99 -17.96
CA ASN A 13 8.95 -4.16 -16.59
C ASN A 13 7.48 -4.62 -16.48
N CYS A 14 6.82 -4.94 -17.60
CA CYS A 14 5.44 -5.45 -17.61
C CYS A 14 5.40 -6.94 -17.99
N TYR A 15 5.27 -7.80 -16.98
CA TYR A 15 5.14 -9.24 -17.18
C TYR A 15 3.66 -9.64 -17.14
N ILE A 16 3.09 -9.97 -18.30
CA ILE A 16 1.74 -10.55 -18.39
C ILE A 16 1.85 -12.06 -18.20
N LEU A 17 1.43 -12.54 -17.04
CA LEU A 17 1.37 -13.96 -16.72
C LEU A 17 0.11 -14.56 -17.36
N SER A 18 0.26 -15.27 -18.48
CA SER A 18 -0.80 -16.11 -19.04
C SER A 18 -0.79 -17.49 -18.37
N GLY A 19 -1.97 -18.12 -18.27
CA GLY A 19 -2.27 -19.23 -17.36
C GLY A 19 -1.31 -20.43 -17.36
N ASN A 20 -1.27 -21.11 -16.20
CA ASN A 20 -0.37 -22.21 -15.78
C ASN A 20 1.03 -21.80 -15.29
N PHE A 21 1.15 -20.63 -14.65
CA PHE A 21 2.41 -20.21 -14.03
C PHE A 21 2.60 -20.87 -12.66
N VAL A 22 3.76 -21.51 -12.44
CA VAL A 22 4.15 -22.02 -11.13
C VAL A 22 4.83 -20.87 -10.37
N PRO A 23 4.42 -20.53 -9.12
CA PRO A 23 5.01 -19.44 -8.34
C PRO A 23 6.55 -19.48 -8.26
N ASN A 24 7.14 -20.68 -8.24
CA ASN A 24 8.59 -20.87 -8.23
C ASN A 24 9.29 -20.34 -9.48
N ASP A 25 8.68 -20.49 -10.67
CA ASP A 25 9.27 -20.00 -11.92
C ASP A 25 9.30 -18.47 -11.95
N LEU A 26 8.29 -17.83 -11.36
CA LEU A 26 8.22 -16.39 -11.22
C LEU A 26 9.27 -15.87 -10.23
N LEU A 27 9.42 -16.54 -9.08
CA LEU A 27 10.45 -16.20 -8.10
C LEU A 27 11.86 -16.34 -8.70
N SER A 28 12.15 -17.45 -9.38
CA SER A 28 13.43 -17.65 -10.05
C SER A 28 13.69 -16.67 -11.20
N MET A 29 12.65 -16.13 -11.85
CA MET A 29 12.80 -15.05 -12.82
C MET A 29 13.15 -13.73 -12.13
N PHE A 30 12.50 -13.41 -11.00
CA PHE A 30 12.76 -12.21 -10.23
C PHE A 30 14.19 -12.21 -9.65
N GLU A 31 14.62 -13.30 -9.02
CA GLU A 31 15.98 -13.44 -8.46
C GLU A 31 17.09 -13.24 -9.51
N ARG A 32 16.84 -13.66 -10.76
CA ARG A 32 17.82 -13.52 -11.85
C ARG A 32 17.92 -12.10 -12.40
N LYS A 33 16.82 -11.34 -12.35
CA LYS A 33 16.74 -9.99 -12.94
C LYS A 33 16.93 -8.87 -11.93
N PHE A 34 16.59 -9.11 -10.67
CA PHE A 34 16.61 -8.12 -9.61
C PHE A 34 17.41 -8.65 -8.44
N SER A 35 18.10 -7.76 -7.72
CA SER A 35 18.72 -8.10 -6.44
C SER A 35 17.62 -8.28 -5.39
N CYS A 36 17.11 -9.50 -5.26
CA CYS A 36 16.09 -9.86 -4.26
C CYS A 36 16.75 -10.50 -3.04
N SER A 37 16.32 -10.12 -1.84
CA SER A 37 16.52 -10.89 -0.61
C SER A 37 15.19 -11.50 -0.19
N LEU A 38 15.21 -12.78 0.19
CA LEU A 38 14.10 -13.40 0.92
C LEU A 38 14.18 -12.90 2.36
N GLU A 39 13.29 -11.96 2.69
CA GLU A 39 13.08 -11.60 4.09
C GLU A 39 12.30 -12.72 4.80
N PRO A 40 12.49 -12.92 6.11
CA PRO A 40 11.68 -13.86 6.90
C PRO A 40 10.20 -13.60 6.68
N ASP A 41 9.37 -14.61 6.92
CA ASP A 41 7.92 -14.60 6.67
C ASP A 41 7.19 -13.49 7.46
N GLU A 42 7.33 -12.26 6.99
CA GLU A 42 6.78 -11.06 7.60
C GLU A 42 5.34 -10.93 7.10
N LYS A 43 4.39 -11.22 7.99
CA LYS A 43 2.97 -11.03 7.69
C LYS A 43 2.73 -9.58 7.25
N PHE A 44 2.44 -9.41 5.97
CA PHE A 44 2.01 -8.14 5.41
C PHE A 44 0.52 -7.95 5.67
N ARG A 45 0.15 -6.85 6.32
CA ARG A 45 -1.25 -6.48 6.53
C ARG A 45 -1.49 -5.09 5.97
N ILE A 46 -2.53 -4.97 5.17
CA ILE A 46 -3.03 -3.69 4.66
C ILE A 46 -4.42 -3.46 5.25
N ILE A 47 -4.64 -2.27 5.80
CA ILE A 47 -5.95 -1.84 6.31
C ILE A 47 -6.32 -0.55 5.59
N TYR A 48 -7.45 -0.58 4.89
CA TYR A 48 -8.00 0.58 4.20
C TYR A 48 -8.99 1.29 5.13
N TYR A 49 -8.87 2.60 5.22
CA TYR A 49 -9.81 3.47 5.91
C TYR A 49 -10.55 4.31 4.88
N ASP A 50 -11.86 4.41 5.09
CA ASP A 50 -12.70 5.41 4.43
C ASP A 50 -13.77 5.86 5.43
N THR A 51 -14.42 6.94 5.05
CA THR A 51 -15.67 7.45 5.61
C THR A 51 -16.87 6.57 5.19
N PHE A 52 -17.95 6.60 5.98
CA PHE A 52 -19.17 5.87 5.64
C PHE A 52 -19.83 6.36 4.35
N ASP A 53 -19.63 7.62 3.97
CA ASP A 53 -20.13 8.21 2.72
C ASP A 53 -19.16 8.05 1.54
N TRP A 54 -18.09 7.26 1.70
CA TRP A 54 -17.13 6.92 0.65
C TRP A 54 -16.42 8.15 0.08
N ARG A 55 -16.18 9.15 0.92
CA ARG A 55 -15.63 10.45 0.53
C ARG A 55 -14.20 10.36 0.00
N LEU A 56 -13.35 9.50 0.56
CA LEU A 56 -11.99 9.32 0.05
C LEU A 56 -12.06 8.64 -1.32
N TYR A 57 -12.85 7.58 -1.44
CA TYR A 57 -13.11 6.93 -2.73
C TYR A 57 -13.61 7.91 -3.81
N ARG A 58 -14.60 8.75 -3.49
CA ARG A 58 -15.13 9.77 -4.42
C ARG A 58 -14.09 10.81 -4.84
N LYS A 59 -13.07 11.04 -4.02
CA LYS A 59 -11.94 11.93 -4.30
C LYS A 59 -10.78 11.24 -5.02
N ASP A 60 -10.94 9.96 -5.40
CA ASP A 60 -9.86 9.13 -5.94
C ASP A 60 -8.68 9.00 -4.96
N GLU A 61 -9.00 8.90 -3.66
CA GLU A 61 -8.04 8.83 -2.56
C GLU A 61 -8.27 7.57 -1.68
N ALA A 62 -7.19 7.07 -1.09
CA ALA A 62 -7.22 5.98 -0.13
C ALA A 62 -6.31 6.29 1.06
N LEU A 63 -6.83 6.18 2.27
CA LEU A 63 -6.03 6.23 3.49
C LEU A 63 -5.71 4.79 3.92
N VAL A 64 -4.43 4.43 3.94
CA VAL A 64 -3.99 3.03 4.04
C VAL A 64 -2.97 2.86 5.16
N LEU A 65 -3.25 1.97 6.10
CA LEU A 65 -2.27 1.51 7.09
C LEU A 65 -1.61 0.24 6.58
N HIS A 66 -0.31 0.33 6.33
CA HIS A 66 0.54 -0.80 5.96
C HIS A 66 1.28 -1.27 7.21
N GLN A 67 1.26 -2.58 7.47
CA GLN A 67 2.00 -3.21 8.56
C GLN A 67 2.85 -4.34 7.99
N TYR A 68 4.15 -4.30 8.26
CA TYR A 68 5.15 -5.23 7.75
C TYR A 68 6.20 -5.45 8.84
N GLY A 69 6.29 -6.68 9.34
CA GLY A 69 7.16 -6.99 10.48
C GLY A 69 6.89 -6.02 11.64
N GLN A 70 7.94 -5.44 12.21
CA GLN A 70 7.85 -4.43 13.29
C GLN A 70 7.57 -3.00 12.83
N LYS A 71 7.37 -2.79 11.53
CA LYS A 71 7.17 -1.46 10.95
C LYS A 71 5.70 -1.27 10.61
N GLN A 72 5.24 -0.04 10.72
CA GLN A 72 3.95 0.36 10.16
C GLN A 72 4.03 1.79 9.62
N LYS A 73 3.21 2.07 8.61
CA LYS A 73 3.09 3.40 8.01
C LYS A 73 1.65 3.66 7.64
N LEU A 74 1.24 4.91 7.75
CA LEU A 74 0.00 5.42 7.19
C LEU A 74 0.34 6.15 5.89
N SER A 75 -0.35 5.81 4.80
CA SER A 75 -0.20 6.51 3.53
C SER A 75 -1.53 7.07 3.07
N LEU A 76 -1.46 8.21 2.38
CA LEU A 76 -2.55 8.73 1.57
C LEU A 76 -2.15 8.53 0.11
N GLU A 77 -2.97 7.81 -0.63
CA GLU A 77 -2.67 7.32 -1.96
C GLU A 77 -3.76 7.75 -2.94
N LYS A 78 -3.40 7.95 -4.21
CA LYS A 78 -4.36 8.14 -5.30
C LYS A 78 -4.77 6.78 -5.85
N LEU A 79 -6.05 6.41 -5.72
CA LEU A 79 -6.57 5.08 -6.06
C LEU A 79 -6.27 4.67 -7.51
N SER A 80 -6.62 5.52 -8.47
CA SER A 80 -6.49 5.24 -9.91
C SER A 80 -5.06 4.99 -10.40
N SER A 81 -4.06 5.48 -9.67
CA SER A 81 -2.65 5.46 -10.09
C SER A 81 -1.72 4.75 -9.11
N ALA A 82 -2.25 4.31 -7.96
CA ALA A 82 -1.47 3.84 -6.82
C ALA A 82 -0.35 4.80 -6.38
N ARG A 83 -0.45 6.09 -6.76
CA ARG A 83 0.57 7.09 -6.44
C ARG A 83 0.43 7.51 -4.98
N VAL A 84 1.49 7.34 -4.21
CA VAL A 84 1.58 7.85 -2.84
C VAL A 84 1.63 9.38 -2.89
N LYS A 85 0.66 10.04 -2.25
CA LYS A 85 0.67 11.49 -2.02
C LYS A 85 1.52 11.80 -0.80
N ASP A 86 1.26 11.11 0.30
CA ASP A 86 1.95 11.30 1.57
C ASP A 86 2.10 10.01 2.34
N ILE A 87 3.10 9.98 3.22
CA ILE A 87 3.46 8.82 4.04
C ILE A 87 3.90 9.30 5.43
N VAL A 88 3.41 8.64 6.45
CA VAL A 88 3.82 8.85 7.84
C VAL A 88 4.22 7.52 8.45
N PRO A 89 5.50 7.32 8.80
CA PRO A 89 5.90 6.15 9.57
C PRO A 89 5.27 6.24 10.96
N LEU A 90 4.59 5.17 11.39
CA LEU A 90 3.99 5.09 12.71
C LEU A 90 4.76 4.08 13.57
N PRO A 91 4.88 4.30 14.89
CA PRO A 91 5.43 3.30 15.78
C PRO A 91 4.45 2.13 15.89
N ARG A 92 4.89 0.88 15.67
CA ARG A 92 4.05 -0.30 15.95
C ARG A 92 3.79 -0.34 17.45
N ALA A 93 2.52 -0.51 17.84
CA ALA A 93 2.02 -0.24 19.18
C ALA A 93 2.95 -0.76 20.30
N GLY A 94 3.48 0.19 21.06
CA GLY A 94 4.19 0.05 22.33
C GLY A 94 3.91 1.26 23.23
N GLY A 95 2.68 1.79 23.19
CA GLY A 95 2.18 2.82 24.11
C GLY A 95 2.50 4.28 23.79
N LYS A 96 3.25 4.61 22.73
CA LYS A 96 3.48 6.02 22.37
C LYS A 96 2.34 6.57 21.53
N SER A 97 1.64 7.55 22.09
CA SER A 97 0.63 8.36 21.39
C SER A 97 1.24 8.95 20.12
N LEU A 98 0.45 8.93 19.04
CA LEU A 98 0.83 9.49 17.76
C LEU A 98 0.85 11.02 17.88
N ASN A 99 2.01 11.67 17.69
CA ASN A 99 2.04 13.13 17.62
C ASN A 99 1.43 13.57 16.28
N LEU A 100 0.21 14.09 16.33
CA LEU A 100 -0.54 14.56 15.17
C LEU A 100 0.18 15.69 14.41
N GLU A 101 1.02 16.49 15.07
CA GLU A 101 1.79 17.55 14.41
C GLU A 101 2.84 17.02 13.43
N LYS A 102 3.22 15.74 13.56
CA LYS A 102 4.14 15.05 12.63
C LYS A 102 3.42 14.52 11.37
N ILE A 103 2.11 14.67 11.30
CA ILE A 103 1.30 14.25 10.15
C ILE A 103 1.13 15.46 9.20
N PRO A 104 1.42 15.30 7.90
CA PRO A 104 1.16 16.32 6.87
C PRO A 104 -0.28 16.86 6.95
N SER A 105 -0.46 18.17 6.73
CA SER A 105 -1.76 18.85 6.91
C SER A 105 -2.89 18.22 6.11
N ASN A 106 -2.64 17.90 4.84
CA ASN A 106 -3.58 17.21 3.96
C ASN A 106 -3.99 15.81 4.47
N MET A 107 -3.05 15.06 5.04
CA MET A 107 -3.34 13.78 5.66
C MET A 107 -4.11 13.97 6.98
N ARG A 108 -3.80 15.00 7.78
CA ARG A 108 -4.56 15.34 8.99
C ARG A 108 -6.02 15.67 8.68
N GLU A 109 -6.29 16.47 7.66
CA GLU A 109 -7.66 16.80 7.23
C GLU A 109 -8.43 15.56 6.79
N SER A 110 -7.77 14.67 6.05
CA SER A 110 -8.34 13.38 5.63
C SER A 110 -8.66 12.47 6.83
N ILE A 111 -7.73 12.37 7.79
CA ILE A 111 -7.91 11.61 9.03
C ILE A 111 -9.03 12.21 9.89
N ALA A 112 -9.05 13.54 10.09
CA ALA A 112 -10.07 14.22 10.88
C ALA A 112 -11.47 13.95 10.32
N SER A 113 -11.64 14.06 9.00
CA SER A 113 -12.90 13.74 8.34
C SER A 113 -13.34 12.28 8.50
N THR A 114 -12.38 11.35 8.69
CA THR A 114 -12.64 9.93 8.93
C THR A 114 -13.00 9.66 10.40
N ILE A 115 -12.38 10.39 11.35
CA ILE A 115 -12.63 10.26 12.80
C ILE A 115 -13.97 10.88 13.19
N GLU A 116 -14.32 12.06 12.66
CA GLU A 116 -15.60 12.74 12.94
C GLU A 116 -16.80 11.82 12.64
N MET A 117 -16.70 10.97 11.62
CA MET A 117 -17.73 10.00 11.27
C MET A 117 -17.86 8.83 12.27
N ARG A 118 -16.78 8.42 12.95
CA ARG A 118 -16.87 7.39 14.01
C ARG A 118 -17.56 7.90 15.27
N ALA A 119 -17.47 9.20 15.56
CA ALA A 119 -18.17 9.82 16.69
C ALA A 119 -19.69 9.92 16.45
N LEU A 120 -20.14 9.83 15.20
CA LEU A 120 -21.56 9.91 14.80
C LEU A 120 -22.27 8.55 14.73
N LEU A 121 -21.53 7.45 14.82
CA LEU A 121 -22.12 6.11 14.90
C LEU A 121 -22.37 5.76 16.37
N PRO A 122 -23.60 5.32 16.75
CA PRO A 122 -23.86 4.88 18.12
C PRO A 122 -22.96 3.68 18.44
N VAL A 123 -22.29 3.76 19.60
CA VAL A 123 -21.42 2.70 20.14
C VAL A 123 -22.26 1.55 20.68
#